data_AF-A0A4D7DLV6-F1
#
_entry.id   AF-A0A4D7DLV6-F1
#
_cell.length_a   1.000
_cell.length_b   1.000
_cell.length_c   1.000
_cell.angle_alpha   90.00
_cell.angle_beta   90.00
_cell.angle_gamma   90.00
#
_symmetry.space_group_name_H-M   'P 1'
#
loop_
_entity.id
_entity.type
_entity.pdbx_description
1 polymer ?
#
loop_
_entity_poly.entity_id
_entity_poly.type
_entity_poly.pdbx_seq_one_letter_code
_entity_poly.pdbx_strand_id
1 'polypeptide(L)'
;MIEYALIFGLGFLCAILLVSLLAPAIHRRIVAYTERKLRATMPMSPQEVRAQKDMARALYAAENARARQELDTEREKALSLKFRNDAAVGDASRLLAETRELKLQLENMTLEAGDLRAKARRHEDAAARLTTKLNDAEESAIARTQEISNLTKRIGAISRELDDLKITLSARDIEVEQSKHKTATWRKEREAITKELEEASTKNREAANHMSRESRKIARLEDQLAKEAARNADNDTLLERRAQEIARLKERLSGDATSPAAVAAVAAQPEATSETPDRLAREIEDIRNQGTALTERLLNVKGDKNDEAIRKEIAQIAARMIALTAAQEGDASPIPALIANAANDSGRQNLAGRASDLITRQKS
;
A
#
# COMPACT_ATOMS: atom_id res chain seq x y z
N MET A 1 -87.97 119.29 -148.30
CA MET A 1 -87.55 118.03 -147.65
C MET A 1 -86.06 117.98 -147.34
N ILE A 2 -85.14 118.12 -148.31
CA ILE A 2 -83.68 118.03 -148.08
C ILE A 2 -83.15 119.08 -147.08
N GLU A 3 -83.71 120.30 -147.10
CA GLU A 3 -83.30 121.40 -146.21
C GLU A 3 -83.40 121.08 -144.71
N TYR A 4 -84.50 120.46 -144.26
CA TYR A 4 -84.64 120.01 -142.88
C TYR A 4 -83.62 118.93 -142.49
N ALA A 5 -83.23 118.06 -143.42
CA ALA A 5 -82.18 117.06 -143.20
C ALA A 5 -80.79 117.70 -143.07
N LEU A 6 -80.51 118.77 -143.83
CA LEU A 6 -79.26 119.53 -143.71
C LEU A 6 -79.16 120.30 -142.40
N ILE A 7 -80.24 120.97 -141.96
CA ILE A 7 -80.26 121.68 -140.67
C ILE A 7 -80.10 120.70 -139.50
N PHE A 8 -80.78 119.54 -139.56
CA PHE A 8 -80.62 118.47 -138.57
C PHE A 8 -79.19 117.91 -138.57
N GLY A 9 -78.61 117.65 -139.75
CA GLY A 9 -77.22 117.20 -139.89
C GLY A 9 -76.20 118.19 -139.35
N LEU A 10 -76.37 119.49 -139.63
CA LEU A 10 -75.53 120.57 -139.10
C LEU A 10 -75.62 120.65 -137.57
N GLY A 11 -76.84 120.59 -137.02
CA GLY A 11 -77.07 120.59 -135.56
C GLY A 11 -76.41 119.39 -134.87
N PHE A 12 -76.53 118.20 -135.46
CA PHE A 12 -75.90 116.97 -134.97
C PHE A 12 -74.36 117.04 -135.04
N LEU A 13 -73.81 117.54 -136.15
CA LEU A 13 -72.36 117.70 -136.31
C LEU A 13 -71.79 118.71 -135.30
N CYS A 14 -72.50 119.82 -135.05
CA CYS A 14 -72.12 120.82 -134.05
C CYS A 14 -72.17 120.25 -132.62
N ALA A 15 -73.18 119.44 -132.30
CA ALA A 15 -73.28 118.74 -131.02
C ALA A 15 -72.12 117.74 -130.81
N ILE A 16 -71.76 116.95 -131.82
CA ILE A 16 -70.59 116.05 -131.77
C ILE A 16 -69.30 116.84 -131.55
N LEU A 17 -69.12 117.98 -132.24
CA LEU A 17 -67.92 118.80 -132.12
C LEU A 17 -67.77 119.36 -130.69
N LEU A 18 -68.87 119.85 -130.09
CA LEU A 18 -68.90 120.28 -128.68
C LEU A 18 -68.58 119.13 -127.70
N VAL A 19 -69.15 117.94 -127.91
CA VAL A 19 -68.85 116.75 -127.08
C VAL A 19 -67.36 116.36 -127.20
N SER A 20 -66.81 116.35 -128.41
CA SER A 20 -65.40 116.05 -128.67
C SER A 20 -64.45 117.04 -127.99
N LEU A 21 -64.82 118.33 -127.93
CA LEU A 21 -64.02 119.37 -127.29
C LEU A 21 -64.07 119.29 -125.74
N LEU A 22 -65.23 118.95 -125.16
CA LEU A 22 -65.38 118.83 -123.70
C LEU A 22 -64.88 117.49 -123.13
N ALA A 23 -64.98 116.40 -123.90
CA ALA A 23 -64.58 115.05 -123.48
C ALA A 23 -63.17 114.95 -122.85
N PRO A 24 -62.08 115.48 -123.45
CA PRO A 24 -60.74 115.37 -122.86
C PRO A 24 -60.59 116.18 -121.56
N ALA A 25 -61.29 117.31 -121.42
CA ALA A 25 -61.26 118.12 -120.20
C ALA A 25 -62.00 117.41 -119.04
N ILE A 26 -63.16 116.82 -119.32
CA ILE A 26 -63.94 116.05 -118.36
C ILE A 26 -63.16 114.79 -117.97
N HIS A 27 -62.58 114.06 -118.93
CA HIS A 27 -61.79 112.85 -118.66
C HIS A 27 -60.56 113.14 -117.80
N ARG A 28 -59.80 114.23 -118.07
CA ARG A 28 -58.69 114.66 -117.20
C ARG A 28 -59.15 114.96 -115.77
N ARG A 29 -60.31 115.61 -115.60
CA ARG A 29 -60.90 115.85 -114.27
C ARG A 29 -61.28 114.55 -113.57
N ILE A 30 -61.92 113.60 -114.28
CA ILE A 30 -62.27 112.29 -113.74
C ILE A 30 -61.01 111.54 -113.29
N VAL A 31 -59.99 111.43 -114.15
CA VAL A 31 -58.73 110.73 -113.82
C VAL A 31 -58.06 111.34 -112.59
N ALA A 32 -57.96 112.67 -112.50
CA ALA A 32 -57.38 113.34 -111.34
C ALA A 32 -58.21 113.13 -110.06
N TYR A 33 -59.55 113.12 -110.14
CA TYR A 33 -60.40 112.79 -108.99
C TYR A 33 -60.33 111.32 -108.61
N THR A 34 -60.27 110.40 -109.57
CA THR A 34 -60.11 108.96 -109.29
C THR A 34 -58.75 108.67 -108.70
N GLU A 35 -57.66 109.28 -109.18
CA GLU A 35 -56.32 109.08 -108.62
C GLU A 35 -56.22 109.68 -107.21
N ARG A 36 -56.74 110.89 -106.98
CA ARG A 36 -56.79 111.49 -105.64
C ARG A 36 -57.66 110.66 -104.69
N LYS A 37 -58.81 110.16 -105.14
CA LYS A 37 -59.68 109.28 -104.34
C LYS A 37 -59.00 107.95 -104.06
N LEU A 38 -58.35 107.32 -105.05
CA LEU A 38 -57.66 106.04 -104.89
C LEU A 38 -56.47 106.18 -103.95
N ARG A 39 -55.67 107.26 -104.05
CA ARG A 39 -54.59 107.56 -103.10
C ARG A 39 -55.10 107.90 -101.69
N ALA A 40 -56.32 108.42 -101.55
CA ALA A 40 -56.96 108.70 -100.26
C ALA A 40 -57.70 107.49 -99.66
N THR A 41 -57.96 106.44 -100.44
CA THR A 41 -58.66 105.21 -99.98
C THR A 41 -57.80 103.95 -100.01
N MET A 42 -56.64 103.96 -100.67
CA MET A 42 -55.65 102.88 -100.54
C MET A 42 -54.92 103.04 -99.21
N PRO A 43 -54.91 102.02 -98.33
CA PRO A 43 -54.52 102.18 -96.94
C PRO A 43 -53.01 102.29 -96.68
N MET A 44 -52.14 101.92 -97.63
CA MET A 44 -50.68 101.94 -97.44
C MET A 44 -49.92 102.37 -98.71
N SER A 45 -48.80 103.09 -98.55
CA SER A 45 -47.88 103.42 -99.65
C SER A 45 -46.93 102.26 -100.00
N PRO A 46 -46.31 102.24 -101.20
CA PRO A 46 -45.34 101.21 -101.58
C PRO A 46 -44.09 101.15 -100.69
N GLN A 47 -43.76 102.24 -99.99
CA GLN A 47 -42.67 102.28 -99.01
C GLN A 47 -43.09 101.60 -97.71
N GLU A 48 -44.32 101.83 -97.24
CA GLU A 48 -44.86 101.16 -96.05
C GLU A 48 -45.02 99.64 -96.24
N VAL A 49 -45.40 99.16 -97.43
CA VAL A 49 -45.47 97.71 -97.71
C VAL A 49 -44.08 97.05 -97.62
N ARG A 50 -43.02 97.75 -98.06
CA ARG A 50 -41.63 97.29 -97.88
C ARG A 50 -41.23 97.35 -96.42
N ALA A 51 -41.53 98.45 -95.72
CA ALA A 51 -41.26 98.59 -94.29
C ALA A 51 -41.97 97.51 -93.44
N GLN A 52 -43.23 97.18 -93.72
CA GLN A 52 -43.96 96.09 -93.07
C GLN A 52 -43.35 94.72 -93.37
N LYS A 53 -42.91 94.48 -94.61
CA LYS A 53 -42.25 93.22 -95.01
C LYS A 53 -40.89 93.05 -94.33
N ASP A 54 -40.10 94.12 -94.25
CA ASP A 54 -38.79 94.10 -93.61
C ASP A 54 -38.90 94.14 -92.08
N MET A 55 -39.94 94.78 -91.52
CA MET A 55 -40.34 94.65 -90.11
C MET A 55 -40.75 93.22 -89.78
N ALA A 56 -41.59 92.56 -90.59
CA ALA A 56 -41.96 91.17 -90.38
C ALA A 56 -40.74 90.23 -90.45
N ARG A 57 -39.82 90.45 -91.40
CA ARG A 57 -38.54 89.74 -91.45
C ARG A 57 -37.69 89.99 -90.21
N ALA A 58 -37.62 91.23 -89.72
CA ALA A 58 -36.88 91.58 -88.52
C ALA A 58 -37.51 90.98 -87.25
N LEU A 59 -38.84 90.94 -87.16
CA LEU A 59 -39.57 90.26 -86.07
C LEU A 59 -39.31 88.76 -86.09
N TYR A 60 -39.51 88.09 -87.23
CA TYR A 60 -39.18 86.66 -87.34
C TYR A 60 -37.70 86.37 -87.10
N ALA A 61 -36.77 87.24 -87.50
CA ALA A 61 -35.35 87.08 -87.22
C ALA A 61 -35.05 87.28 -85.72
N ALA A 62 -35.66 88.27 -85.07
CA ALA A 62 -35.51 88.53 -83.64
C ALA A 62 -36.14 87.44 -82.77
N GLU A 63 -37.32 86.93 -83.14
CA GLU A 63 -37.99 85.80 -82.49
C GLU A 63 -37.17 84.51 -82.66
N ASN A 64 -36.70 84.21 -83.87
CA ASN A 64 -35.80 83.06 -84.09
C ASN A 64 -34.46 83.20 -83.34
N ALA A 65 -33.91 84.42 -83.23
CA ALA A 65 -32.69 84.67 -82.47
C ALA A 65 -32.91 84.47 -80.96
N ARG A 66 -34.03 85.00 -80.40
CA ARG A 66 -34.43 84.80 -79.00
C ARG A 66 -34.66 83.32 -78.71
N ALA A 67 -35.47 82.64 -79.53
CA ALA A 67 -35.75 81.22 -79.35
C ALA A 67 -34.49 80.34 -79.44
N ARG A 68 -33.53 80.68 -80.32
CA ARG A 68 -32.21 80.02 -80.37
C ARG A 68 -31.40 80.29 -79.12
N GLN A 69 -31.32 81.55 -78.68
CA GLN A 69 -30.58 81.92 -77.47
C GLN A 69 -31.15 81.25 -76.22
N GLU A 70 -32.48 81.24 -76.05
CA GLU A 70 -33.16 80.52 -74.98
C GLU A 70 -32.82 79.02 -75.02
N LEU A 71 -32.97 78.40 -76.19
CA LEU A 71 -32.66 76.98 -76.42
C LEU A 71 -31.19 76.63 -76.16
N ASP A 72 -30.25 77.51 -76.49
CA ASP A 72 -28.83 77.32 -76.19
C ASP A 72 -28.54 77.53 -74.68
N THR A 73 -29.17 78.49 -73.99
CA THR A 73 -29.05 78.60 -72.53
C THR A 73 -29.67 77.41 -71.79
N GLU A 74 -30.78 76.84 -72.28
CA GLU A 74 -31.37 75.62 -71.71
C GLU A 74 -30.52 74.38 -72.01
N ARG A 75 -29.84 74.32 -73.17
CA ARG A 75 -28.82 73.29 -73.44
C ARG A 75 -27.64 73.41 -72.49
N GLU A 76 -27.10 74.61 -72.26
CA GLU A 76 -26.00 74.84 -71.31
C GLU A 76 -26.40 74.44 -69.89
N LYS A 77 -27.60 74.83 -69.44
CA LYS A 77 -28.16 74.39 -68.15
C LYS A 77 -28.27 72.86 -68.10
N ALA A 78 -28.88 72.23 -69.09
CA ALA A 78 -29.05 70.78 -69.15
C ALA A 78 -27.72 70.01 -69.17
N LEU A 79 -26.71 70.50 -69.91
CA LEU A 79 -25.35 69.95 -69.90
C LEU A 79 -24.69 70.12 -68.53
N SER A 80 -24.81 71.30 -67.90
CA SER A 80 -24.26 71.53 -66.55
C SER A 80 -24.90 70.62 -65.49
N LEU A 81 -26.20 70.35 -65.61
CA LEU A 81 -26.93 69.41 -64.75
C LEU A 81 -26.50 67.96 -65.01
N LYS A 82 -26.25 67.57 -66.26
CA LYS A 82 -25.70 66.25 -66.59
C LYS A 82 -24.31 66.06 -66.00
N PHE A 83 -23.37 66.99 -66.21
CA PHE A 83 -22.03 66.89 -65.63
C PHE A 83 -22.05 66.83 -64.10
N ARG A 84 -22.96 67.57 -63.44
CA ARG A 84 -23.16 67.45 -61.98
C ARG A 84 -23.76 66.10 -61.56
N ASN A 85 -24.67 65.54 -62.35
CA ASN A 85 -25.24 64.22 -62.10
C ASN A 85 -24.17 63.14 -62.29
N ASP A 86 -23.41 63.17 -63.39
CA ASP A 86 -22.33 62.23 -63.69
C ASP A 86 -21.24 62.26 -62.60
N ALA A 87 -20.88 63.46 -62.11
CA ALA A 87 -19.97 63.61 -60.97
C ALA A 87 -20.54 63.01 -59.68
N ALA A 88 -21.81 63.31 -59.35
CA ALA A 88 -22.47 62.77 -58.16
C ALA A 88 -22.65 61.24 -58.23
N VAL A 89 -22.90 60.67 -59.41
CA VAL A 89 -22.95 59.21 -59.66
C VAL A 89 -21.55 58.60 -59.52
N GLY A 90 -20.50 59.30 -60.01
CA GLY A 90 -19.11 58.91 -59.82
C GLY A 90 -18.73 58.83 -58.34
N ASP A 91 -19.02 59.87 -57.56
CA ASP A 91 -18.71 59.90 -56.13
C ASP A 91 -19.58 58.92 -55.33
N ALA A 92 -20.86 58.76 -55.68
CA ALA A 92 -21.69 57.70 -55.11
C ALA A 92 -21.12 56.30 -55.40
N SER A 93 -20.56 56.06 -56.59
CA SER A 93 -19.94 54.77 -56.93
C SER A 93 -18.65 54.51 -56.13
N ARG A 94 -17.85 55.56 -55.86
CA ARG A 94 -16.66 55.50 -55.00
C ARG A 94 -17.03 55.19 -53.54
N LEU A 95 -17.96 55.95 -52.97
CA LEU A 95 -18.46 55.71 -51.61
C LEU A 95 -19.09 54.32 -51.46
N LEU A 96 -19.76 53.80 -52.50
CA LEU A 96 -20.27 52.43 -52.52
C LEU A 96 -19.15 51.36 -52.61
N ALA A 97 -18.02 51.66 -53.23
CA ALA A 97 -16.85 50.78 -53.24
C ALA A 97 -16.16 50.79 -51.85
N GLU A 98 -15.87 51.97 -51.31
CA GLU A 98 -15.26 52.15 -49.98
C GLU A 98 -16.11 51.52 -48.87
N THR A 99 -17.43 51.73 -48.88
CA THR A 99 -18.33 51.10 -47.88
C THR A 99 -18.46 49.58 -48.04
N ARG A 100 -18.19 49.01 -49.22
CA ARG A 100 -18.07 47.55 -49.40
C ARG A 100 -16.73 47.04 -48.88
N GLU A 101 -15.64 47.75 -49.16
CA GLU A 101 -14.32 47.39 -48.68
C GLU A 101 -14.25 47.43 -47.15
N LEU A 102 -14.73 48.52 -46.52
CA LEU A 102 -14.81 48.65 -45.07
C LEU A 102 -15.70 47.57 -44.42
N LYS A 103 -16.76 47.12 -45.10
CA LYS A 103 -17.56 45.97 -44.63
C LYS A 103 -16.78 44.66 -44.68
N LEU A 104 -16.07 44.37 -45.77
CA LEU A 104 -15.22 43.18 -45.88
C LEU A 104 -14.07 43.20 -44.84
N GLN A 105 -13.46 44.36 -44.62
CA GLN A 105 -12.46 44.54 -43.56
C GLN A 105 -13.07 44.30 -42.17
N LEU A 106 -14.27 44.83 -41.89
CA LEU A 106 -14.97 44.61 -40.63
C LEU A 106 -15.36 43.13 -40.44
N GLU A 107 -15.85 42.45 -41.48
CA GLU A 107 -16.14 41.02 -41.47
C GLU A 107 -14.88 40.20 -41.14
N ASN A 108 -13.75 40.46 -41.83
CA ASN A 108 -12.46 39.82 -41.53
C ASN A 108 -12.02 40.07 -40.08
N MET A 109 -12.06 41.32 -39.59
CA MET A 109 -11.74 41.65 -38.20
C MET A 109 -12.67 40.95 -37.19
N THR A 110 -13.95 40.75 -37.51
CA THR A 110 -14.86 39.99 -36.63
C THR A 110 -14.55 38.50 -36.60
N LEU A 111 -14.13 37.91 -37.73
CA LEU A 111 -13.67 36.52 -37.80
C LEU A 111 -12.37 36.32 -37.02
N GLU A 112 -11.37 37.18 -37.22
CA GLU A 112 -10.11 37.16 -36.47
C GLU A 112 -10.34 37.33 -34.96
N ALA A 113 -11.21 38.27 -34.56
CA ALA A 113 -11.59 38.43 -33.17
C ALA A 113 -12.40 37.24 -32.62
N GLY A 114 -13.09 36.48 -33.48
CA GLY A 114 -13.73 35.20 -33.13
C GLY A 114 -12.68 34.12 -32.85
N ASP A 115 -11.72 33.95 -33.76
CA ASP A 115 -10.61 33.00 -33.65
C ASP A 115 -9.71 33.28 -32.46
N LEU A 116 -9.40 34.55 -32.17
CA LEU A 116 -8.62 34.93 -31.00
C LEU A 116 -9.36 34.61 -29.69
N ARG A 117 -10.69 34.85 -29.62
CA ARG A 117 -11.50 34.43 -28.46
C ARG A 117 -11.58 32.91 -28.32
N ALA A 118 -11.65 32.17 -29.43
CA ALA A 118 -11.63 30.71 -29.41
C ALA A 118 -10.27 30.15 -28.95
N LYS A 119 -9.16 30.76 -29.37
CA LYS A 119 -7.80 30.44 -28.88
C LYS A 119 -7.66 30.78 -27.40
N ALA A 120 -8.10 31.95 -26.95
CA ALA A 120 -8.08 32.34 -25.54
C ALA A 120 -8.81 31.32 -24.65
N ARG A 121 -10.06 30.95 -25.00
CA ARG A 121 -10.82 29.90 -24.29
C ARG A 121 -10.10 28.56 -24.24
N ARG A 122 -9.47 28.12 -25.33
CA ARG A 122 -8.66 26.87 -25.34
C ARG A 122 -7.45 26.96 -24.40
N HIS A 123 -6.83 28.13 -24.28
CA HIS A 123 -5.74 28.35 -23.32
C HIS A 123 -6.23 28.43 -21.88
N GLU A 124 -7.40 29.03 -21.62
CA GLU A 124 -8.08 29.03 -20.31
C GLU A 124 -8.45 27.59 -19.88
N ASP A 125 -9.07 26.82 -20.76
CA ASP A 125 -9.40 25.40 -20.55
C ASP A 125 -8.13 24.56 -20.30
N ALA A 126 -7.05 24.82 -21.05
CA ALA A 126 -5.78 24.13 -20.85
C ALA A 126 -5.12 24.51 -19.52
N ALA A 127 -5.17 25.80 -19.13
CA ALA A 127 -4.67 26.27 -17.84
C ALA A 127 -5.46 25.64 -16.68
N ALA A 128 -6.79 25.63 -16.74
CA ALA A 128 -7.64 24.97 -15.75
C ALA A 128 -7.36 23.46 -15.63
N ARG A 129 -7.11 22.77 -16.74
CA ARG A 129 -6.70 21.35 -16.74
C ARG A 129 -5.29 21.11 -16.22
N LEU A 130 -4.40 22.10 -16.30
CA LEU A 130 -3.05 22.03 -15.75
C LEU A 130 -3.05 22.35 -14.25
N THR A 131 -3.85 23.30 -13.78
CA THR A 131 -3.99 23.59 -12.34
C THR A 131 -4.63 22.44 -11.59
N THR A 132 -5.68 21.79 -12.12
CA THR A 132 -6.23 20.59 -11.47
C THR A 132 -5.20 19.46 -11.39
N LYS A 133 -4.49 19.16 -12.50
CA LYS A 133 -3.43 18.14 -12.50
C LYS A 133 -2.26 18.47 -11.58
N LEU A 134 -1.94 19.75 -11.40
CA LEU A 134 -0.91 20.19 -10.46
C LEU A 134 -1.38 19.93 -9.03
N ASN A 135 -2.60 20.33 -8.67
CA ASN A 135 -3.18 20.08 -7.36
C ASN A 135 -3.25 18.56 -7.04
N ASP A 136 -3.70 17.74 -7.99
CA ASP A 136 -3.74 16.26 -7.85
C ASP A 136 -2.34 15.68 -7.60
N ALA A 137 -1.32 16.22 -8.28
CA ALA A 137 0.08 15.81 -8.12
C ALA A 137 0.68 16.28 -6.79
N GLU A 138 0.35 17.49 -6.34
CA GLU A 138 0.74 18.04 -5.04
C GLU A 138 0.11 17.23 -3.89
N GLU A 139 -1.18 16.90 -3.96
CA GLU A 139 -1.84 16.03 -2.97
C GLU A 139 -1.19 14.65 -2.91
N SER A 140 -0.89 14.04 -4.07
CA SER A 140 -0.14 12.77 -4.12
C SER A 140 1.26 12.88 -3.54
N ALA A 141 1.96 14.01 -3.76
CA ALA A 141 3.29 14.24 -3.20
C ALA A 141 3.24 14.43 -1.66
N ILE A 142 2.22 15.12 -1.15
CA ILE A 142 1.98 15.28 0.30
C ILE A 142 1.69 13.91 0.94
N ALA A 143 0.81 13.11 0.35
CA ALA A 143 0.50 11.76 0.82
C ALA A 143 1.76 10.86 0.89
N ARG A 144 2.57 10.81 -0.19
CA ARG A 144 3.85 10.08 -0.20
C ARG A 144 4.84 10.60 0.83
N THR A 145 4.87 11.91 1.08
CA THR A 145 5.74 12.51 2.11
C THR A 145 5.32 12.06 3.51
N GLN A 146 4.02 11.98 3.77
CA GLN A 146 3.48 11.44 5.03
C GLN A 146 3.81 9.95 5.18
N GLU A 147 3.63 9.13 4.14
CA GLU A 147 4.02 7.72 4.10
C GLU A 147 5.51 7.53 4.40
N ILE A 148 6.39 8.27 3.72
CA ILE A 148 7.85 8.26 3.98
C ILE A 148 8.12 8.61 5.45
N SER A 149 7.48 9.65 6.01
CA SER A 149 7.67 10.01 7.42
C SER A 149 7.25 8.90 8.38
N ASN A 150 6.20 8.15 8.05
CA ASN A 150 5.69 7.04 8.87
C ASN A 150 6.59 5.80 8.75
N LEU A 151 7.10 5.51 7.55
CA LEU A 151 8.10 4.47 7.32
C LEU A 151 9.41 4.81 8.06
N THR A 152 9.88 6.05 8.01
CA THR A 152 11.06 6.51 8.78
C THR A 152 10.87 6.35 10.28
N LYS A 153 9.70 6.72 10.83
CA LYS A 153 9.36 6.49 12.25
C LYS A 153 9.39 4.99 12.60
N ARG A 154 8.84 4.13 11.72
CA ARG A 154 8.79 2.68 11.92
C ARG A 154 10.16 2.02 11.83
N ILE A 155 11.01 2.43 10.89
CA ILE A 155 12.42 2.02 10.81
C ILE A 155 13.16 2.45 12.08
N GLY A 156 12.94 3.68 12.56
CA GLY A 156 13.51 4.16 13.82
C GLY A 156 13.01 3.39 15.06
N ALA A 157 11.79 2.88 15.06
CA ALA A 157 11.29 1.99 16.13
C ALA A 157 11.98 0.62 16.08
N ILE A 158 11.98 -0.03 14.90
CA ILE A 158 12.63 -1.34 14.68
C ILE A 158 14.14 -1.29 14.98
N SER A 159 14.82 -0.18 14.67
CA SER A 159 16.23 -0.01 15.02
C SER A 159 16.45 -0.01 16.54
N ARG A 160 15.59 0.66 17.31
CA ARG A 160 15.68 0.65 18.78
C ARG A 160 15.35 -0.72 19.38
N GLU A 161 14.36 -1.42 18.82
CA GLU A 161 14.05 -2.81 19.19
C GLU A 161 15.25 -3.73 18.91
N LEU A 162 15.95 -3.54 17.78
CA LEU A 162 17.16 -4.30 17.44
C LEU A 162 18.34 -3.97 18.37
N ASP A 163 18.53 -2.70 18.73
CA ASP A 163 19.56 -2.29 19.69
C ASP A 163 19.28 -2.85 21.10
N ASP A 164 18.03 -2.86 21.56
CA ASP A 164 17.62 -3.47 22.83
C ASP A 164 17.77 -5.01 22.82
N LEU A 165 17.37 -5.67 21.72
CA LEU A 165 17.62 -7.10 21.52
C LEU A 165 19.12 -7.43 21.50
N LYS A 166 19.97 -6.53 20.98
CA LYS A 166 21.43 -6.70 20.99
C LYS A 166 22.02 -6.50 22.39
N ILE A 167 21.52 -5.53 23.16
CA ILE A 167 21.91 -5.33 24.57
C ILE A 167 21.52 -6.57 25.38
N THR A 168 20.28 -7.03 25.30
CA THR A 168 19.79 -8.22 26.02
C THR A 168 20.52 -9.49 25.59
N LEU A 169 20.84 -9.68 24.31
CA LEU A 169 21.69 -10.78 23.85
C LEU A 169 23.08 -10.73 24.51
N SER A 170 23.75 -9.57 24.49
CA SER A 170 25.07 -9.43 25.14
C SER A 170 25.03 -9.66 26.66
N ALA A 171 23.92 -9.31 27.33
CA ALA A 171 23.71 -9.63 28.73
C ALA A 171 23.55 -11.15 28.96
N ARG A 172 22.82 -11.85 28.08
CA ARG A 172 22.73 -13.33 28.11
C ARG A 172 24.06 -14.00 27.81
N ASP A 173 24.88 -13.48 26.91
CA ASP A 173 26.23 -13.99 26.67
C ASP A 173 27.11 -13.88 27.93
N ILE A 174 27.02 -12.77 28.67
CA ILE A 174 27.71 -12.60 29.96
C ILE A 174 27.18 -13.60 31.01
N GLU A 175 25.87 -13.81 31.12
CA GLU A 175 25.30 -14.83 32.01
C GLU A 175 25.77 -16.24 31.64
N VAL A 176 25.83 -16.56 30.34
CA VAL A 176 26.34 -17.83 29.81
C VAL A 176 27.81 -18.01 30.17
N GLU A 177 28.68 -17.02 29.97
CA GLU A 177 30.09 -17.11 30.38
C GLU A 177 30.25 -17.23 31.91
N GLN A 178 29.46 -16.48 32.70
CA GLN A 178 29.44 -16.67 34.15
C GLN A 178 29.02 -18.08 34.56
N SER A 179 28.02 -18.67 33.89
CA SER A 179 27.59 -20.05 34.15
C SER A 179 28.66 -21.07 33.74
N LYS A 180 29.36 -20.85 32.61
CA LYS A 180 30.50 -21.67 32.16
C LYS A 180 31.64 -21.62 33.18
N HIS A 181 31.97 -20.43 33.70
CA HIS A 181 32.97 -20.27 34.76
C HIS A 181 32.57 -21.01 36.05
N LYS A 182 31.33 -20.85 36.55
CA LYS A 182 30.82 -21.60 37.72
C LYS A 182 30.85 -23.12 37.49
N THR A 183 30.49 -23.59 36.29
CA THR A 183 30.55 -25.01 35.98
C THR A 183 32.01 -25.50 35.88
N ALA A 184 32.94 -24.65 35.44
CA ALA A 184 34.37 -24.96 35.42
C ALA A 184 34.98 -25.01 36.83
N THR A 185 34.58 -24.13 37.76
CA THR A 185 35.02 -24.21 39.17
C THR A 185 34.46 -25.45 39.85
N TRP A 186 33.15 -25.73 39.72
CA TRP A 186 32.54 -26.95 40.27
C TRP A 186 33.14 -28.24 39.70
N ARG A 187 33.56 -28.26 38.42
CA ARG A 187 34.31 -29.41 37.86
C ARG A 187 35.67 -29.58 38.52
N LYS A 188 36.43 -28.49 38.75
CA LYS A 188 37.73 -28.53 39.42
C LYS A 188 37.62 -28.93 40.89
N GLU A 189 36.63 -28.38 41.61
CA GLU A 189 36.32 -28.75 42.99
C GLU A 189 35.94 -30.22 43.09
N ARG A 190 35.06 -30.72 42.20
CA ARG A 190 34.73 -32.14 42.10
C ARG A 190 35.98 -32.99 41.82
N GLU A 191 36.86 -32.58 40.90
CA GLU A 191 38.08 -33.30 40.58
C GLU A 191 39.06 -33.36 41.78
N ALA A 192 39.19 -32.25 42.52
CA ALA A 192 39.97 -32.16 43.75
C ALA A 192 39.39 -33.09 44.83
N ILE A 193 38.09 -33.02 45.10
CA ILE A 193 37.41 -33.90 46.07
C ILE A 193 37.54 -35.37 45.68
N THR A 194 37.46 -35.73 44.39
CA THR A 194 37.71 -37.12 43.96
C THR A 194 39.14 -37.57 44.20
N LYS A 195 40.14 -36.69 43.99
CA LYS A 195 41.55 -37.00 44.29
C LYS A 195 41.80 -37.12 45.79
N GLU A 196 41.25 -36.23 46.61
CA GLU A 196 41.31 -36.31 48.08
C GLU A 196 40.65 -37.60 48.60
N LEU A 197 39.52 -38.01 48.01
CA LEU A 197 38.85 -39.27 48.33
C LEU A 197 39.68 -40.49 47.92
N GLU A 198 40.29 -40.46 46.73
CA GLU A 198 41.21 -41.51 46.26
C GLU A 198 42.42 -41.61 47.20
N GLU A 199 43.08 -40.49 47.53
CA GLU A 199 44.19 -40.44 48.50
C GLU A 199 43.80 -40.89 49.91
N ALA A 200 42.61 -40.54 50.39
CA ALA A 200 42.11 -41.00 51.67
C ALA A 200 41.84 -42.52 51.63
N SER A 201 41.34 -43.03 50.50
CA SER A 201 41.11 -44.47 50.29
C SER A 201 42.42 -45.27 50.23
N THR A 202 43.48 -44.75 49.60
CA THR A 202 44.79 -45.40 49.55
C THR A 202 45.46 -45.36 50.92
N LYS A 203 45.47 -44.22 51.61
CA LYS A 203 45.97 -44.09 53.00
C LYS A 203 45.23 -45.03 53.95
N ASN A 204 43.90 -45.13 53.87
CA ASN A 204 43.11 -46.10 54.65
C ASN A 204 43.47 -47.55 54.31
N ARG A 205 43.70 -47.88 53.03
CA ARG A 205 44.11 -49.22 52.60
C ARG A 205 45.53 -49.56 53.08
N GLU A 206 46.44 -48.61 53.07
CA GLU A 206 47.79 -48.75 53.63
C GLU A 206 47.77 -48.92 55.15
N ALA A 207 46.97 -48.12 55.86
CA ALA A 207 46.77 -48.24 57.30
C ALA A 207 46.13 -49.60 57.68
N ALA A 208 45.13 -50.07 56.92
CA ALA A 208 44.53 -51.39 57.11
C ALA A 208 45.54 -52.52 56.83
N ASN A 209 46.38 -52.38 55.79
CA ASN A 209 47.48 -53.30 55.52
C ASN A 209 48.52 -53.31 56.64
N HIS A 210 48.86 -52.14 57.21
CA HIS A 210 49.77 -52.01 58.35
C HIS A 210 49.18 -52.67 59.61
N MET A 211 47.91 -52.39 59.91
CA MET A 211 47.17 -53.02 61.02
C MET A 211 47.11 -54.55 60.86
N SER A 212 46.89 -55.05 59.64
CA SER A 212 46.95 -56.48 59.33
C SER A 212 48.34 -57.08 59.51
N ARG A 213 49.42 -56.34 59.19
CA ARG A 213 50.81 -56.77 59.45
C ARG A 213 51.14 -56.82 60.94
N GLU A 214 50.79 -55.79 61.70
CA GLU A 214 51.00 -55.76 63.15
C GLU A 214 50.12 -56.80 63.86
N SER A 215 48.84 -56.94 63.50
CA SER A 215 47.97 -58.02 64.01
C SER A 215 48.56 -59.42 63.74
N ARG A 216 49.10 -59.68 62.55
CA ARG A 216 49.80 -60.95 62.23
C ARG A 216 51.11 -61.13 63.00
N LYS A 217 51.73 -60.05 63.48
CA LYS A 217 52.96 -60.08 64.29
C LYS A 217 52.62 -60.30 65.76
N ILE A 218 51.59 -59.64 66.27
CA ILE A 218 50.99 -59.87 67.58
C ILE A 218 50.56 -61.33 67.68
N ALA A 219 49.77 -61.85 66.74
CA ALA A 219 49.37 -63.26 66.73
C ALA A 219 50.55 -64.25 66.73
N ARG A 220 51.68 -63.93 66.08
CA ARG A 220 52.91 -64.75 66.16
C ARG A 220 53.61 -64.66 67.51
N LEU A 221 53.61 -63.48 68.13
CA LEU A 221 54.17 -63.26 69.46
C LEU A 221 53.31 -63.92 70.53
N GLU A 222 51.98 -63.90 70.38
CA GLU A 222 51.03 -64.65 71.20
C GLU A 222 51.22 -66.16 71.04
N ASP A 223 51.40 -66.66 69.80
CA ASP A 223 51.74 -68.06 69.52
C ASP A 223 53.08 -68.48 70.16
N GLN A 224 54.09 -67.60 70.12
CA GLN A 224 55.39 -67.82 70.76
C GLN A 224 55.27 -67.80 72.28
N LEU A 225 54.52 -66.84 72.84
CA LEU A 225 54.25 -66.76 74.27
C LEU A 225 53.44 -67.97 74.75
N ALA A 226 52.47 -68.44 73.98
CA ALA A 226 51.72 -69.66 74.26
C ALA A 226 52.61 -70.91 74.20
N LYS A 227 53.59 -70.98 73.27
CA LYS A 227 54.57 -72.06 73.20
C LYS A 227 55.58 -72.02 74.35
N GLU A 228 56.05 -70.85 74.76
CA GLU A 228 56.92 -70.71 75.93
C GLU A 228 56.15 -70.92 77.24
N ALA A 229 54.87 -70.52 77.32
CA ALA A 229 53.99 -70.82 78.44
C ALA A 229 53.69 -72.33 78.53
N ALA A 230 53.47 -73.00 77.39
CA ALA A 230 53.34 -74.46 77.33
C ALA A 230 54.65 -75.16 77.72
N ARG A 231 55.81 -74.70 77.25
CA ARG A 231 57.12 -75.19 77.69
C ARG A 231 57.36 -74.98 79.18
N ASN A 232 56.96 -73.84 79.72
CA ASN A 232 57.04 -73.58 81.15
C ASN A 232 56.07 -74.46 81.92
N ALA A 233 54.84 -74.69 81.45
CA ALA A 233 53.92 -75.66 82.05
C ALA A 233 54.42 -77.12 81.93
N ASP A 234 55.11 -77.49 80.85
CA ASP A 234 55.77 -78.78 80.70
C ASP A 234 56.98 -78.89 81.65
N ASN A 235 57.76 -77.82 81.82
CA ASN A 235 58.84 -77.75 82.81
C ASN A 235 58.30 -77.75 84.25
N ASP A 236 57.20 -77.06 84.53
CA ASP A 236 56.55 -77.01 85.83
C ASP A 236 55.90 -78.35 86.15
N THR A 237 55.27 -79.03 85.18
CA THR A 237 54.80 -80.42 85.37
C THR A 237 55.92 -81.44 85.40
N LEU A 238 57.10 -81.17 84.82
CA LEU A 238 58.31 -81.98 85.05
C LEU A 238 58.89 -81.71 86.44
N LEU A 239 58.98 -80.47 86.89
CA LEU A 239 59.37 -80.10 88.25
C LEU A 239 58.38 -80.63 89.28
N GLU A 240 57.09 -80.62 88.96
CA GLU A 240 56.03 -81.17 89.79
C GLU A 240 56.04 -82.69 89.74
N ARG A 241 56.35 -83.35 88.61
CA ARG A 241 56.65 -84.79 88.59
C ARG A 241 57.88 -85.14 89.41
N ARG A 242 58.95 -84.32 89.37
CA ARG A 242 60.13 -84.48 90.24
C ARG A 242 59.80 -84.21 91.71
N ALA A 243 58.96 -83.22 91.99
CA ALA A 243 58.47 -82.90 93.33
C ALA A 243 57.47 -83.96 93.84
N GLN A 244 56.71 -84.61 92.95
CA GLN A 244 55.83 -85.75 93.20
C GLN A 244 56.60 -87.08 93.23
N GLU A 245 57.77 -87.19 92.62
CA GLU A 245 58.71 -88.30 92.84
C GLU A 245 59.34 -88.15 94.22
N ILE A 246 59.81 -86.94 94.57
CA ILE A 246 60.25 -86.58 95.92
C ILE A 246 59.09 -86.77 96.93
N ALA A 247 57.86 -86.36 96.60
CA ALA A 247 56.70 -86.52 97.46
C ALA A 247 56.26 -87.97 97.55
N ARG A 248 56.27 -88.78 96.49
CA ARG A 248 56.00 -90.23 96.54
C ARG A 248 57.09 -91.01 97.28
N LEU A 249 58.33 -90.53 97.28
CA LEU A 249 59.38 -90.99 98.19
C LEU A 249 59.12 -90.56 99.65
N LYS A 250 58.36 -89.47 99.87
CA LYS A 250 57.89 -88.96 101.17
C LYS A 250 56.51 -89.48 101.61
N GLU A 251 55.72 -90.02 100.70
CA GLU A 251 54.30 -90.42 100.85
C GLU A 251 54.15 -91.95 100.82
N ARG A 252 55.21 -92.65 100.35
CA ARG A 252 55.64 -93.92 100.97
C ARG A 252 55.89 -93.81 102.49
N LEU A 253 55.79 -92.63 103.11
CA LEU A 253 55.87 -92.41 104.55
C LEU A 253 54.57 -91.89 105.21
N SER A 254 53.46 -91.68 104.49
CA SER A 254 52.06 -91.50 104.96
C SER A 254 51.22 -90.89 103.83
N GLY A 255 50.02 -91.42 103.55
CA GLY A 255 49.17 -90.94 102.44
C GLY A 255 47.73 -90.59 102.84
N ASP A 256 46.99 -90.12 101.83
CA ASP A 256 45.53 -89.98 101.69
C ASP A 256 44.69 -89.26 102.78
N ALA A 257 43.58 -88.59 102.48
CA ALA A 257 43.04 -87.95 101.26
C ALA A 257 41.70 -87.28 101.65
N THR A 258 41.18 -86.35 100.83
CA THR A 258 39.83 -86.41 100.18
C THR A 258 39.54 -85.12 99.40
N SER A 259 38.79 -85.24 98.30
CA SER A 259 38.59 -84.23 97.24
C SER A 259 37.10 -83.88 96.97
N PRO A 260 36.79 -82.92 96.07
CA PRO A 260 35.44 -82.32 95.85
C PRO A 260 34.78 -82.69 94.48
N ALA A 261 33.62 -82.08 94.14
CA ALA A 261 33.08 -81.78 92.77
C ALA A 261 31.66 -81.12 92.86
N ALA A 262 31.06 -80.29 91.97
CA ALA A 262 31.20 -79.93 90.52
C ALA A 262 30.36 -80.81 89.53
N VAL A 263 29.75 -80.38 88.40
CA VAL A 263 29.63 -79.09 87.63
C VAL A 263 28.43 -79.13 86.61
N ALA A 264 28.08 -77.96 85.99
CA ALA A 264 27.55 -77.80 84.59
C ALA A 264 26.06 -78.17 84.21
N ALA A 265 25.49 -77.93 83.01
CA ALA A 265 25.48 -76.83 81.99
C ALA A 265 24.57 -77.20 80.74
N VAL A 266 24.61 -76.41 79.63
CA VAL A 266 24.24 -76.75 78.20
C VAL A 266 22.85 -76.26 77.65
N ALA A 267 22.68 -76.24 76.30
CA ALA A 267 21.81 -75.36 75.48
C ALA A 267 21.24 -75.99 74.16
N ALA A 268 20.53 -75.17 73.35
CA ALA A 268 20.28 -75.25 71.87
C ALA A 268 18.90 -75.75 71.28
N GLN A 269 18.72 -75.46 69.97
CA GLN A 269 17.51 -75.39 69.06
C GLN A 269 17.06 -76.78 68.46
N PRO A 270 16.16 -76.99 67.42
CA PRO A 270 15.56 -76.11 66.36
C PRO A 270 14.13 -76.45 65.78
N GLU A 271 13.80 -75.92 64.57
CA GLU A 271 12.75 -76.32 63.55
C GLU A 271 11.23 -76.01 63.75
N ALA A 272 10.31 -75.99 62.75
CA ALA A 272 10.29 -75.56 61.31
C ALA A 272 8.86 -75.65 60.68
N THR A 273 8.69 -75.12 59.44
CA THR A 273 7.62 -75.35 58.40
C THR A 273 6.30 -74.53 58.37
N SER A 274 6.05 -73.81 57.25
CA SER A 274 4.93 -74.02 56.28
C SER A 274 4.92 -72.93 55.18
N GLU A 275 4.22 -73.15 54.07
CA GLU A 275 4.43 -72.46 52.76
C GLU A 275 3.42 -71.33 52.43
N THR A 276 3.86 -70.28 51.72
CA THR A 276 3.36 -69.79 50.38
C THR A 276 3.79 -68.34 50.07
N PRO A 277 4.89 -68.09 49.33
CA PRO A 277 5.20 -66.77 48.77
C PRO A 277 5.54 -66.75 47.26
N ASP A 278 5.38 -67.88 46.56
CA ASP A 278 6.10 -68.17 45.31
C ASP A 278 5.54 -67.50 44.04
N ARG A 279 4.37 -66.86 44.13
CA ARG A 279 3.69 -66.22 42.98
C ARG A 279 4.01 -64.72 42.86
N LEU A 280 4.10 -64.02 44.00
CA LEU A 280 4.46 -62.60 44.06
C LEU A 280 5.96 -62.38 43.74
N ALA A 281 6.84 -63.28 44.18
CA ALA A 281 8.26 -63.21 43.90
C ALA A 281 8.57 -63.16 42.39
N ARG A 282 7.86 -63.97 41.59
CA ARG A 282 8.04 -64.06 40.13
C ARG A 282 7.57 -62.79 39.41
N GLU A 283 6.43 -62.22 39.80
CA GLU A 283 5.95 -60.95 39.23
C GLU A 283 6.86 -59.75 39.59
N ILE A 284 7.44 -59.75 40.79
CA ILE A 284 8.45 -58.75 41.20
C ILE A 284 9.73 -58.89 40.35
N GLU A 285 10.17 -60.11 40.07
CA GLU A 285 11.34 -60.40 39.25
C GLU A 285 11.13 -60.02 37.77
N ASP A 286 9.96 -60.31 37.20
CA ASP A 286 9.59 -59.89 35.84
C ASP A 286 9.53 -58.36 35.69
N ILE A 287 8.98 -57.63 36.66
CA ILE A 287 8.98 -56.15 36.67
C ILE A 287 10.41 -55.61 36.78
N ARG A 288 11.27 -56.25 37.59
CA ARG A 288 12.69 -55.87 37.74
C ARG A 288 13.46 -56.07 36.45
N ASN A 289 13.25 -57.19 35.75
CA ASN A 289 13.87 -57.51 34.47
C ASN A 289 13.37 -56.59 33.33
N GLN A 290 12.10 -56.19 33.34
CA GLN A 290 11.58 -55.16 32.44
C GLN A 290 12.18 -53.78 32.74
N GLY A 291 12.39 -53.45 34.01
CA GLY A 291 13.05 -52.22 34.45
C GLY A 291 14.51 -52.10 33.99
N THR A 292 15.30 -53.18 34.09
CA THR A 292 16.70 -53.21 33.62
C THR A 292 16.81 -53.14 32.10
N ALA A 293 15.95 -53.87 31.36
CA ALA A 293 15.89 -53.77 29.91
C ALA A 293 15.51 -52.35 29.43
N LEU A 294 14.65 -51.65 30.17
CA LEU A 294 14.27 -50.27 29.84
C LEU A 294 15.38 -49.27 30.15
N THR A 295 16.14 -49.40 31.24
CA THR A 295 17.30 -48.51 31.48
C THR A 295 18.41 -48.70 30.46
N GLU A 296 18.70 -49.92 30.00
CA GLU A 296 19.63 -50.14 28.87
C GLU A 296 19.13 -49.50 27.57
N ARG A 297 17.82 -49.56 27.31
CA ARG A 297 17.20 -48.93 26.13
C ARG A 297 17.25 -47.39 26.22
N LEU A 298 17.01 -46.82 27.40
CA LEU A 298 17.16 -45.38 27.66
C LEU A 298 18.60 -44.89 27.45
N LEU A 299 19.60 -45.67 27.87
CA LEU A 299 21.02 -45.32 27.72
C LEU A 299 21.50 -45.37 26.25
N ASN A 300 20.88 -46.21 25.42
CA ASN A 300 21.26 -46.40 24.01
C ASN A 300 20.44 -45.57 22.99
N VAL A 301 19.28 -45.02 23.36
CA VAL A 301 18.45 -44.21 22.44
C VAL A 301 19.00 -42.78 22.33
N LYS A 302 19.28 -42.35 21.09
CA LYS A 302 19.59 -40.94 20.75
C LYS A 302 18.47 -40.33 19.91
N GLY A 303 17.76 -39.36 20.49
CA GLY A 303 16.83 -38.47 19.79
C GLY A 303 15.34 -38.75 20.00
N ASP A 304 14.54 -37.68 19.88
CA ASP A 304 13.16 -37.56 20.39
C ASP A 304 12.10 -38.43 19.70
N LYS A 305 12.46 -39.22 18.69
CA LYS A 305 11.49 -40.01 17.90
C LYS A 305 10.82 -41.14 18.69
N ASN A 306 11.48 -41.65 19.73
CA ASN A 306 10.97 -42.74 20.58
C ASN A 306 10.41 -42.25 21.92
N ASP A 307 10.51 -40.95 22.20
CA ASP A 307 10.30 -40.35 23.51
C ASP A 307 8.86 -40.56 24.03
N GLU A 308 7.88 -40.50 23.11
CA GLU A 308 6.46 -40.71 23.43
C GLU A 308 6.10 -42.20 23.65
N ALA A 309 6.85 -43.13 23.05
CA ALA A 309 6.71 -44.56 23.34
C ALA A 309 7.33 -44.89 24.70
N ILE A 310 8.53 -44.36 24.97
CA ILE A 310 9.25 -44.48 26.24
C ILE A 310 8.42 -43.92 27.40
N ARG A 311 7.83 -42.72 27.27
CA ARG A 311 6.91 -42.16 28.28
C ARG A 311 5.73 -43.08 28.58
N LYS A 312 5.17 -43.76 27.57
CA LYS A 312 4.06 -44.71 27.75
C LYS A 312 4.49 -46.00 28.43
N GLU A 313 5.66 -46.54 28.09
CA GLU A 313 6.26 -47.71 28.75
C GLU A 313 6.57 -47.41 30.24
N ILE A 314 7.21 -46.28 30.53
CA ILE A 314 7.50 -45.83 31.92
C ILE A 314 6.20 -45.68 32.73
N ALA A 315 5.19 -44.99 32.18
CA ALA A 315 3.90 -44.83 32.85
C ALA A 315 3.16 -46.17 33.07
N GLN A 316 3.38 -47.17 32.21
CA GLN A 316 2.79 -48.50 32.38
C GLN A 316 3.50 -49.32 33.48
N ILE A 317 4.83 -49.24 33.56
CA ILE A 317 5.61 -49.89 34.64
C ILE A 317 5.28 -49.25 36.00
N ALA A 318 5.24 -47.91 36.07
CA ALA A 318 4.86 -47.20 37.28
C ALA A 318 3.43 -47.56 37.75
N ALA A 319 2.46 -47.67 36.84
CA ALA A 319 1.10 -48.10 37.18
C ALA A 319 1.05 -49.54 37.73
N ARG A 320 1.83 -50.47 37.16
CA ARG A 320 1.97 -51.84 37.66
C ARG A 320 2.62 -51.90 39.05
N MET A 321 3.66 -51.10 39.27
CA MET A 321 4.34 -51.05 40.57
C MET A 321 3.41 -50.53 41.66
N ILE A 322 2.66 -49.45 41.38
CA ILE A 322 1.64 -48.90 42.30
C ILE A 322 0.54 -49.93 42.60
N ALA A 323 0.07 -50.68 41.60
CA ALA A 323 -0.93 -51.74 41.80
C ALA A 323 -0.39 -52.89 42.67
N LEU A 324 0.86 -53.32 42.44
CA LEU A 324 1.51 -54.38 43.23
C LEU A 324 1.77 -53.93 44.68
N THR A 325 2.18 -52.68 44.90
CA THR A 325 2.31 -52.11 46.25
C THR A 325 0.97 -52.05 46.98
N ALA A 326 -0.10 -51.62 46.31
CA ALA A 326 -1.46 -51.63 46.88
C ALA A 326 -1.94 -53.06 47.22
N ALA A 327 -1.60 -54.05 46.39
CA ALA A 327 -1.91 -55.46 46.64
C ALA A 327 -1.11 -56.03 47.84
N GLN A 328 0.15 -55.61 48.01
CA GLN A 328 1.01 -56.02 49.12
C GLN A 328 0.62 -55.39 50.46
N GLU A 329 0.08 -54.16 50.44
CA GLU A 329 -0.40 -53.42 51.62
C GLU A 329 -1.85 -53.78 52.03
N GLY A 330 -2.63 -54.37 51.12
CA GLY A 330 -4.00 -54.82 51.38
C GLY A 330 -5.00 -53.68 51.64
N ASP A 331 -6.13 -53.99 52.29
CA ASP A 331 -7.22 -53.03 52.55
C ASP A 331 -6.82 -51.88 53.52
N ALA A 332 -5.61 -51.90 54.08
CA ALA A 332 -5.04 -50.81 54.89
C ALA A 332 -4.28 -49.75 54.06
N SER A 333 -4.08 -49.96 52.76
CA SER A 333 -3.34 -49.03 51.91
C SER A 333 -4.09 -47.71 51.68
N PRO A 334 -3.43 -46.54 51.81
CA PRO A 334 -4.00 -45.26 51.39
C PRO A 334 -3.99 -45.06 49.86
N ILE A 335 -3.28 -45.91 49.12
CA ILE A 335 -3.04 -45.77 47.67
C ILE A 335 -4.35 -45.74 46.85
N PRO A 336 -5.35 -46.63 47.06
CA PRO A 336 -6.59 -46.60 46.30
C PRO A 336 -7.37 -45.29 46.46
N ALA A 337 -7.37 -44.68 47.65
CA ALA A 337 -8.03 -43.41 47.91
C ALA A 337 -7.32 -42.22 47.21
N LEU A 338 -5.98 -42.22 47.20
CA LEU A 338 -5.19 -41.23 46.48
C LEU A 338 -5.37 -41.34 44.96
N ILE A 339 -5.44 -42.56 44.42
CA ILE A 339 -5.72 -42.82 43.00
C ILE A 339 -7.11 -42.32 42.62
N ALA A 340 -8.14 -42.61 43.42
CA ALA A 340 -9.51 -42.18 43.16
C ALA A 340 -9.64 -40.64 43.10
N ASN A 341 -8.93 -39.93 43.99
CA ASN A 341 -8.89 -38.46 43.97
C ASN A 341 -8.16 -37.93 42.71
N ALA A 342 -7.02 -38.52 42.35
CA ALA A 342 -6.22 -38.09 41.20
C ALA A 342 -6.83 -38.45 39.82
N ALA A 343 -7.77 -39.39 39.76
CA ALA A 343 -8.45 -39.79 38.53
C ALA A 343 -9.45 -38.75 38.00
N ASN A 344 -9.99 -37.88 38.88
CA ASN A 344 -11.06 -36.94 38.55
C ASN A 344 -10.58 -35.64 37.86
N ASP A 345 -9.27 -35.37 37.82
CA ASP A 345 -8.75 -34.02 37.56
C ASP A 345 -8.40 -33.72 36.07
N SER A 346 -8.45 -34.72 35.17
CA SER A 346 -8.33 -34.45 33.73
C SER A 346 -8.84 -35.58 32.83
N GLY A 347 -9.54 -35.24 31.74
CA GLY A 347 -10.07 -36.19 30.74
C GLY A 347 -9.05 -36.86 29.81
N ARG A 348 -7.81 -37.08 30.27
CA ARG A 348 -6.77 -37.89 29.59
C ARG A 348 -6.39 -39.07 30.49
N GLN A 349 -5.97 -40.19 29.90
CA GLN A 349 -5.54 -41.39 30.63
C GLN A 349 -4.24 -41.15 31.42
N ASN A 350 -4.37 -40.59 32.62
CA ASN A 350 -3.27 -40.35 33.54
C ASN A 350 -2.81 -41.65 34.24
N LEU A 351 -1.65 -41.59 34.90
CA LEU A 351 -1.05 -42.70 35.64
C LEU A 351 -2.03 -43.33 36.65
N ALA A 352 -2.79 -42.50 37.37
CA ALA A 352 -3.81 -42.92 38.33
C ALA A 352 -4.87 -43.83 37.69
N GLY A 353 -5.46 -43.42 36.55
CA GLY A 353 -6.46 -44.21 35.83
C GLY A 353 -5.93 -45.57 35.36
N ARG A 354 -4.67 -45.62 34.90
CA ARG A 354 -4.02 -46.89 34.54
C ARG A 354 -3.78 -47.81 35.73
N ALA A 355 -3.49 -47.25 36.91
CA ALA A 355 -3.32 -48.01 38.14
C ALA A 355 -4.67 -48.55 38.65
N SER A 356 -5.74 -47.76 38.62
CA SER A 356 -7.09 -48.24 39.00
C SER A 356 -7.60 -49.36 38.09
N ASP A 357 -7.37 -49.27 36.77
CA ASP A 357 -7.75 -50.32 35.81
C ASP A 357 -7.01 -51.66 36.04
N LEU A 358 -5.80 -51.61 36.62
CA LEU A 358 -5.03 -52.81 36.98
C LEU A 358 -5.46 -53.38 38.34
N ILE A 359 -5.65 -52.53 39.35
CA ILE A 359 -6.11 -52.93 40.70
C ILE A 359 -7.51 -53.57 40.62
N THR A 360 -8.41 -53.00 39.81
CA THR A 360 -9.76 -53.58 39.59
C THR A 360 -9.71 -54.95 38.92
N ARG A 361 -8.84 -55.15 37.92
CA ARG A 361 -8.60 -56.47 37.28
C ARG A 361 -7.92 -57.50 38.17
N GLN A 362 -7.25 -57.09 39.25
CA GLN A 362 -6.68 -58.00 40.25
C GLN A 362 -7.68 -58.38 41.35
N LYS A 363 -8.80 -57.64 41.48
CA LYS A 363 -9.86 -57.90 42.48
C LYS A 363 -11.09 -58.60 41.88
N SER A 364 -11.13 -58.80 40.56
CA SER A 364 -12.10 -59.59 39.79
C SER A 364 -11.59 -61.00 39.49
#